data_AF-A0A1Q5DJS8-F1
#
_entry.id   AF-A0A1Q5DJS8-F1
#
_cell.length_a   1.000
_cell.length_b   1.000
_cell.length_c   1.000
_cell.angle_alpha   90.00
_cell.angle_beta   90.00
_cell.angle_gamma   90.00
#
_symmetry.space_group_name_H-M   'P 1'
#
loop_
_entity.id
_entity.type
_entity.pdbx_description
1 polymer ?
#
loop_
_entity_poly.entity_id
_entity_poly.type
_entity_poly.pdbx_seq_one_letter_code
_entity_poly.pdbx_strand_id
1 'polypeptide(L)'
;MFHSAGWGVRRSSWTEFEVECAFAELELLPLDPVVFSGFVDPGRIAVLLVALEGMGMPFTVEFQDDEGREHVHHSGTRPRR
;
A
#
# COMPACT_ATOMS: atom_id res chain seq x y z
N MET A 1 -8.94 5.50 7.91
CA MET A 1 -8.05 5.99 6.83
C MET A 1 -6.69 6.18 7.46
N PHE A 2 -5.70 5.35 7.09
CA PHE A 2 -4.30 5.25 7.56
C PHE A 2 -3.97 5.66 9.02
N HIS A 3 -4.11 6.93 9.39
CA HIS A 3 -4.00 7.42 10.78
C HIS A 3 -4.76 6.57 11.81
N SER A 4 -5.98 6.12 11.48
CA SER A 4 -6.79 5.29 12.40
C SER A 4 -6.25 3.87 12.61
N ALA A 5 -5.25 3.45 11.82
CA ALA A 5 -4.61 2.13 11.87
C ALA A 5 -3.13 2.23 12.31
N GLY A 6 -2.70 3.37 12.86
CA GLY A 6 -1.32 3.57 13.35
C GLY A 6 -0.31 3.97 12.28
N TRP A 7 -0.77 4.39 11.09
CA TRP A 7 0.11 4.84 10.01
C TRP A 7 0.32 6.36 10.08
N GLY A 8 1.57 6.78 9.91
CA GLY A 8 1.92 8.17 9.61
C GLY A 8 1.64 8.46 8.14
N VAL A 9 1.06 9.62 7.84
CA VAL A 9 0.88 10.09 6.46
C VAL A 9 1.57 11.43 6.35
N ARG A 10 2.53 11.54 5.44
CA ARG A 10 3.17 12.82 5.11
C ARG A 10 3.07 13.09 3.62
N ARG A 11 2.94 14.36 3.26
CA ARG A 11 2.93 14.77 1.86
C ARG A 11 4.38 14.78 1.36
N SER A 12 4.71 13.93 0.38
CA SER A 12 6.07 13.81 -0.16
C SER A 12 6.29 14.77 -1.35
N SER A 13 5.22 15.08 -2.11
CA SER A 13 5.26 16.06 -3.21
C SER A 13 3.91 16.78 -3.43
N TRP A 14 3.74 17.50 -4.55
CA TRP A 14 2.45 18.11 -4.88
C TRP A 14 1.35 17.10 -5.21
N THR A 15 1.73 15.87 -5.59
CA THR A 15 0.81 14.81 -6.02
C THR A 15 0.94 13.50 -5.24
N GLU A 16 1.96 13.34 -4.40
CA GLU A 16 2.26 12.09 -3.68
C GLU A 16 2.13 12.22 -2.17
N PHE A 17 1.67 11.12 -1.56
CA PHE A 17 1.65 10.92 -0.12
C PHE A 17 2.50 9.70 0.23
N GLU A 18 3.30 9.85 1.27
CA GLU A 18 4.06 8.75 1.86
C GLU A 18 3.31 8.28 3.10
N VAL A 19 3.12 6.97 3.19
CA VAL A 19 2.41 6.30 4.27
C VAL A 19 3.38 5.33 4.94
N GLU A 20 3.71 5.60 6.20
CA GLU A 20 4.69 4.85 6.98
C GLU A 20 4.05 4.16 8.18
N CYS A 21 4.44 2.92 8.44
CA CYS A 21 4.25 2.26 9.72
C CYS A 21 5.49 1.43 10.06
N ALA A 22 5.52 0.81 11.24
CA ALA A 22 6.70 0.09 11.74
C ALA A 22 7.22 -1.05 10.83
N PHE A 23 6.46 -1.46 9.81
CA PHE A 23 6.81 -2.56 8.92
C PHE A 23 6.67 -2.22 7.42
N ALA A 24 6.37 -0.97 7.07
CA ALA A 24 6.19 -0.55 5.68
C ALA A 24 6.40 0.94 5.47
N GLU A 25 6.99 1.29 4.33
CA GLU A 25 7.16 2.64 3.81
C GLU A 25 6.68 2.64 2.36
N LEU A 26 5.59 3.36 2.09
CA LEU A 26 4.92 3.31 0.78
C LEU A 26 4.63 4.71 0.26
N GLU A 27 4.94 4.91 -1.01
CA GLU A 27 4.49 6.04 -1.81
C GLU A 27 3.17 5.72 -2.50
N LEU A 28 2.22 6.65 -2.38
CA LEU A 28 0.94 6.60 -3.06
C LEU A 28 1.04 7.32 -4.42
N LEU A 29 0.93 6.55 -5.50
CA LEU A 29 0.87 7.06 -6.86
C LEU A 29 -0.60 7.18 -7.32
N PRO A 30 -1.04 8.37 -7.76
CA PRO A 30 -2.43 8.62 -8.16
C PRO A 30 -2.74 8.07 -9.57
N LEU A 31 -2.54 6.78 -9.77
CA LEU A 31 -2.88 6.03 -11.00
C LEU A 31 -4.25 5.34 -10.88
N ASP A 32 -4.74 4.75 -11.99
CA ASP A 32 -5.98 3.96 -12.01
C ASP A 32 -5.68 2.52 -12.48
N PRO A 33 -5.71 1.51 -11.59
CA PRO A 33 -5.97 1.61 -10.15
C PRO A 33 -4.83 2.30 -9.38
N VAL A 34 -5.10 2.78 -8.17
CA VAL A 34 -4.09 3.44 -7.31
C VAL A 34 -2.94 2.47 -7.03
N VAL A 35 -1.71 2.96 -7.16
CA VAL A 35 -0.50 2.16 -6.89
C VAL A 35 0.12 2.61 -5.57
N PHE A 36 0.41 1.64 -4.70
CA PHE A 36 1.25 1.79 -3.53
C PHE A 36 2.62 1.19 -3.84
N SER A 37 3.69 1.98 -3.83
CA SER A 37 5.04 1.52 -4.17
C SER A 37 6.00 1.73 -3.01
N GLY A 38 6.82 0.74 -2.65
CA GLY A 38 7.87 0.95 -1.65
C GLY A 38 8.41 -0.31 -0.99
N PHE A 39 8.62 -0.26 0.32
CA PHE A 39 9.18 -1.36 1.10
C PHE A 39 8.15 -1.91 2.09
N VAL A 40 8.10 -3.24 2.22
CA VAL A 40 7.23 -3.93 3.19
C VAL A 40 7.97 -5.13 3.77
N ASP A 41 7.90 -5.31 5.08
CA ASP A 41 8.31 -6.56 5.75
C ASP A 41 7.49 -7.74 5.18
N PRO A 42 8.13 -8.74 4.56
CA PRO A 42 7.45 -9.88 3.93
C PRO A 42 6.56 -10.66 4.89
N GLY A 43 6.94 -10.74 6.17
CA GLY A 43 6.15 -11.40 7.21
C GLY A 43 4.85 -10.65 7.56
N ARG A 44 4.70 -9.42 7.07
CA ARG A 44 3.60 -8.50 7.44
C ARG A 44 2.78 -8.02 6.24
N ILE A 45 3.13 -8.41 5.02
CA ILE A 45 2.40 -8.05 3.79
C ILE A 45 0.90 -8.35 3.89
N ALA A 46 0.52 -9.49 4.47
CA ALA A 46 -0.88 -9.86 4.63
C ALA A 46 -1.68 -8.85 5.47
N VAL A 47 -1.06 -8.22 6.47
CA VAL A 47 -1.70 -7.20 7.30
C VAL A 47 -1.96 -5.91 6.50
N LEU A 48 -0.99 -5.51 5.67
CA LEU A 48 -1.14 -4.38 4.75
C LEU A 48 -2.28 -4.65 3.75
N LEU A 49 -2.28 -5.82 3.11
CA LEU A 49 -3.30 -6.17 2.11
C LEU A 49 -4.71 -6.14 2.71
N VAL A 50 -4.91 -6.71 3.91
CA VAL A 50 -6.20 -6.65 4.61
C VAL A 50 -6.64 -5.20 4.88
N ALA A 51 -5.72 -4.32 5.27
CA ALA A 51 -6.03 -2.92 5.51
C ALA A 51 -6.44 -2.20 4.21
N LEU A 52 -5.74 -2.47 3.10
CA LEU A 52 -6.04 -1.88 1.80
C LEU A 52 -7.34 -2.42 1.20
N GLU A 53 -7.60 -3.73 1.30
CA GLU A 53 -8.86 -4.35 0.89
C GLU A 53 -10.07 -3.77 1.64
N GLY A 54 -9.89 -3.41 2.92
CA GLY A 54 -10.90 -2.73 3.72
C GLY A 54 -11.35 -1.37 3.18
N MET A 55 -10.57 -0.76 2.27
CA MET A 55 -10.95 0.50 1.61
C MET A 55 -11.97 0.31 0.49
N GLY A 56 -12.19 -0.92 0.02
CA GLY A 56 -13.22 -1.23 -0.99
C GLY A 56 -12.97 -0.63 -2.37
N MET A 57 -11.72 -0.29 -2.69
CA MET A 57 -11.29 0.24 -3.99
C MET A 57 -10.25 -0.66 -4.66
N PRO A 58 -10.17 -0.68 -5.99
CA PRO A 58 -9.06 -1.33 -6.70
C PRO A 58 -7.72 -0.66 -6.39
N PHE A 59 -6.67 -1.45 -6.18
CA PHE A 59 -5.31 -1.00 -5.97
C PHE A 59 -4.28 -2.00 -6.49
N THR A 60 -3.06 -1.52 -6.70
CA THR A 60 -1.85 -2.34 -6.89
C THR A 60 -0.86 -2.01 -5.77
N VAL A 61 -0.17 -3.02 -5.26
CA VAL A 61 0.98 -2.85 -4.35
C VAL A 61 2.21 -3.38 -5.05
N GLU A 62 3.21 -2.53 -5.22
CA GLU A 62 4.55 -2.87 -5.70
C GLU A 62 5.49 -2.73 -4.52
N PHE A 63 6.20 -3.79 -4.13
CA PHE A 63 7.10 -3.70 -2.99
C PHE A 63 8.36 -4.55 -3.15
N GLN A 64 9.43 -4.09 -2.51
CA GLN A 64 10.66 -4.86 -2.36
C GLN A 64 10.69 -5.56 -0.99
N ASP A 65 11.09 -6.82 -0.96
CA ASP A 65 11.39 -7.54 0.29
C ASP A 65 12.80 -7.26 0.83
N ASP A 66 13.11 -7.79 2.00
CA ASP A 66 14.43 -7.67 2.64
C ASP A 66 15.56 -8.39 1.87
N GLU A 67 15.22 -9.28 0.94
CA GLU A 67 16.16 -9.92 0.01
C GLU A 67 16.34 -9.13 -1.29
N GLY A 68 15.68 -7.98 -1.44
CA GLY A 68 15.74 -7.15 -2.63
C GLY A 68 14.87 -7.65 -3.79
N ARG A 69 13.99 -8.63 -3.57
CA ARG A 69 13.08 -9.15 -4.60
C ARG A 69 11.86 -8.25 -4.73
N GLU A 70 11.49 -7.99 -5.96
CA GLU A 70 10.30 -7.21 -6.30
C GLU A 70 9.06 -8.11 -6.32
N HIS A 71 7.98 -7.61 -5.72
CA HIS A 71 6.70 -8.27 -5.65
C HIS A 71 5.62 -7.31 -6.12
N VAL A 72 4.63 -7.84 -6.85
CA VAL A 72 3.46 -7.08 -7.29
C VAL A 72 2.21 -7.82 -6.86
N HIS A 73 1.33 -7.11 -6.16
CA HIS A 73 0.01 -7.58 -5.78
C HIS A 73 -1.06 -6.70 -6.41
N HIS A 74 -2.00 -7.31 -7.12
CA HIS A 74 -3.19 -6.63 -7.62
C HIS A 74 -4.39 -7.01 -6.76
N SER A 75 -5.14 -6.00 -6.29
CA SER A 75 -6.40 -6.25 -5.59
C SER A 75 -7.36 -7.00 -6.52
N GLY A 76 -7.95 -8.10 -6.05
CA GLY A 76 -8.99 -8.78 -6.80
C GLY A 76 -10.20 -7.85 -6.98
N THR A 77 -10.71 -7.74 -8.21
CA THR A 77 -11.95 -6.98 -8.49
C THR A 77 -13.10 -7.62 -7.72
N ARG A 78 -13.46 -7.09 -6.54
CA ARG A 78 -14.73 -7.47 -5.93
C ARG A 78 -15.85 -6.94 -6.84
N PRO A 79 -16.71 -7.80 -7.41
CA PRO A 79 -17.86 -7.30 -8.16
C PRO A 79 -18.73 -6.53 -7.17
N ARG A 80 -19.01 -5.27 -7.49
CA ARG A 80 -20.02 -4.48 -6.77
C ARG A 80 -21.34 -5.24 -6.89
N ARG A 81 -21.84 -5.77 -5.77
CA ARG A 81 -23.21 -6.27 -5.66
C ARG A 81 -24.18 -5.10 -5.56
#